data_AF-A0A9X4AUN7-F1
#
_entry.id   AF-A0A9X4AUN7-F1
#
_cell.length_a   1.000
_cell.length_b   1.000
_cell.length_c   1.000
_cell.angle_alpha   90.00
_cell.angle_beta   90.00
_cell.angle_gamma   90.00
#
_symmetry.space_group_name_H-M   'P 1'
#
loop_
_entity.id
_entity.type
_entity.pdbx_description
1 polymer ?
#
loop_
_entity_poly.entity_id
_entity_poly.type
_entity_poly.pdbx_seq_one_letter_code
_entity_poly.pdbx_strand_id
1 'polypeptide(L)'
;MEPDPERPARPVSARRRGRTVAGAIYYGIIGAVCLAGTIQISVQVFFTAHPPSPYGGCHEGLRALVGAVDRARAAAPGTDGEDGAIARFRAALEPEWKYFEGVATTCKGSAKDEGALDAIERLRYAEEHAARREASDLAPLRRQVQEIVNTDLAKASEPPKGP
;
A
#
# COMPACT_ATOMS: atom_id res chain seq x y z
N MET A 1 -74.92 -11.17 29.06
CA MET A 1 -73.55 -11.71 29.11
C MET A 1 -73.17 -11.98 27.67
N GLU A 2 -72.59 -10.97 27.02
CA GLU A 2 -72.28 -10.97 25.60
C GLU A 2 -70.85 -11.53 25.44
N PRO A 3 -70.63 -12.61 24.67
CA PRO A 3 -69.29 -13.11 24.40
C PRO A 3 -68.58 -12.22 23.38
N ASP A 4 -67.42 -11.70 23.77
CA ASP A 4 -66.49 -10.92 22.94
C ASP A 4 -65.90 -11.81 21.81
N PRO A 5 -65.98 -11.42 20.52
CA PRO A 5 -65.40 -12.20 19.44
C PRO A 5 -63.86 -12.18 19.49
N GLU A 6 -63.29 -13.36 19.73
CA GLU A 6 -61.86 -13.67 19.69
C GLU A 6 -61.14 -13.01 18.49
N ARG A 7 -60.12 -12.19 18.80
CA ARG A 7 -59.16 -11.72 17.80
C ARG A 7 -58.36 -12.91 17.25
N PRO A 8 -58.28 -13.11 15.92
CA PRO A 8 -57.51 -14.20 15.35
C PRO A 8 -56.01 -14.04 15.65
N ALA A 9 -55.43 -15.05 16.29
CA ALA A 9 -54.00 -15.14 16.56
C ALA A 9 -53.22 -15.22 15.23
N ARG A 10 -52.32 -14.25 14.99
CA ARG A 10 -51.46 -14.25 13.79
C ARG A 10 -50.50 -15.47 13.82
N PRO A 11 -50.31 -16.18 12.70
CA PRO A 11 -49.49 -17.39 12.66
C PRO A 11 -48.00 -17.07 12.86
N VAL A 12 -47.48 -17.43 14.03
CA VAL A 12 -46.07 -17.25 14.44
C VAL A 12 -45.09 -18.03 13.55
N SER A 13 -45.58 -19.06 12.85
CA SER A 13 -44.77 -19.99 12.03
C SER A 13 -44.24 -19.38 10.74
N ALA A 14 -45.01 -18.51 10.07
CA ALA A 14 -44.59 -17.86 8.82
C ALA A 14 -43.38 -16.93 9.02
N ARG A 15 -43.33 -16.25 10.18
CA ARG A 15 -42.26 -15.32 10.54
C ARG A 15 -40.93 -16.04 10.84
N ARG A 16 -40.98 -17.24 11.44
CA ARG A 16 -39.79 -18.07 11.66
C ARG A 16 -39.20 -18.60 10.35
N ARG A 17 -40.04 -19.08 9.42
CA ARG A 17 -39.57 -19.55 8.09
C ARG A 17 -38.94 -18.42 7.27
N GLY A 18 -39.53 -17.23 7.26
CA GLY A 18 -38.96 -16.08 6.55
C GLY A 18 -37.57 -15.68 7.06
N ARG A 19 -37.36 -15.75 8.38
CA ARG A 19 -36.05 -15.43 9.00
C ARG A 19 -34.98 -16.47 8.65
N THR A 20 -35.33 -17.75 8.58
CA THR A 20 -34.38 -18.81 8.19
C THR A 20 -33.98 -18.67 6.72
N VAL A 21 -34.93 -18.41 5.82
CA VAL A 21 -34.64 -18.21 4.38
C VAL A 21 -33.78 -16.96 4.18
N ALA A 22 -34.13 -15.84 4.82
CA ALA A 22 -33.33 -14.62 4.76
C ALA A 22 -31.91 -14.83 5.30
N GLY A 23 -31.76 -15.58 6.40
CA GLY A 23 -30.46 -15.93 6.96
C GLY A 23 -29.63 -16.79 6.02
N ALA A 24 -30.23 -17.83 5.42
CA ALA A 24 -29.55 -18.71 4.47
C ALA A 24 -29.07 -17.94 3.23
N ILE A 25 -29.90 -17.03 2.69
CA ILE A 25 -29.52 -16.16 1.57
C ILE A 25 -28.36 -15.25 1.98
N TYR A 26 -28.46 -14.60 3.13
CA TYR A 26 -27.44 -13.68 3.63
C TYR A 26 -26.08 -14.37 3.82
N TYR A 27 -26.04 -15.50 4.53
CA TYR A 27 -24.80 -16.25 4.73
C TYR A 27 -24.29 -16.89 3.44
N GLY A 28 -25.19 -17.33 2.55
CA GLY A 28 -24.83 -17.83 1.23
C GLY A 28 -24.10 -16.76 0.39
N ILE A 29 -24.63 -15.53 0.36
CA ILE A 29 -24.01 -14.41 -0.35
C ILE A 29 -22.65 -14.07 0.25
N ILE A 30 -22.55 -13.95 1.59
CA ILE A 30 -21.27 -13.66 2.25
C ILE A 30 -20.25 -14.76 1.95
N GLY A 31 -20.64 -16.03 2.11
CA GLY A 31 -19.77 -17.18 1.84
C GLY A 31 -19.28 -17.18 0.39
N ALA A 32 -20.16 -16.89 -0.57
CA ALA A 32 -19.80 -16.79 -1.98
C ALA A 32 -18.79 -15.66 -2.25
N VAL A 33 -18.99 -14.47 -1.67
CA VAL A 33 -18.07 -13.33 -1.82
C VAL A 33 -16.70 -13.65 -1.21
N CYS A 34 -16.67 -14.20 0.00
CA CYS A 34 -15.42 -14.60 0.66
C CYS A 34 -14.66 -15.67 -0.16
N LEU A 35 -15.38 -16.68 -0.68
CA LEU A 35 -14.79 -17.74 -1.49
C LEU A 35 -14.25 -17.19 -2.81
N ALA A 36 -15.02 -16.35 -3.50
CA ALA A 36 -14.59 -15.71 -4.74
C ALA A 36 -13.36 -14.84 -4.52
N GLY A 37 -13.33 -14.04 -3.45
CA GLY A 37 -12.16 -13.23 -3.09
C GLY A 37 -10.92 -14.09 -2.79
N THR A 38 -11.09 -15.20 -2.07
CA THR A 38 -9.99 -16.14 -1.78
C THR A 38 -9.43 -16.75 -3.06
N ILE A 39 -10.29 -17.16 -3.99
CA ILE A 39 -9.88 -17.73 -5.28
C ILE A 39 -9.13 -16.68 -6.11
N GLN A 40 -9.66 -15.45 -6.22
CA GLN A 40 -9.03 -14.39 -7.00
C GLN A 40 -7.63 -14.06 -6.49
N ILE A 41 -7.47 -13.90 -5.17
CA ILE A 41 -6.16 -13.62 -4.54
C ILE A 41 -5.20 -14.78 -4.78
N SER A 42 -5.66 -16.02 -4.59
CA SER A 42 -4.82 -17.21 -4.81
C SER A 42 -4.34 -17.28 -6.25
N VAL A 43 -5.23 -17.05 -7.22
CA VAL A 43 -4.86 -17.07 -8.64
C VAL A 43 -3.85 -15.97 -8.96
N GLN A 44 -4.04 -14.77 -8.42
CA GLN A 44 -3.11 -13.67 -8.64
C GLN A 44 -1.71 -13.96 -8.11
N VAL A 45 -1.61 -14.51 -6.90
CA VAL A 45 -0.31 -14.82 -6.28
C VAL A 45 0.41 -15.98 -6.97
N PHE A 46 -0.31 -17.03 -7.38
CA PHE A 46 0.32 -18.24 -7.90
C PHE A 46 0.45 -18.30 -9.42
N PHE A 47 -0.42 -17.65 -10.18
CA PHE A 47 -0.53 -17.85 -11.64
C PHE A 47 -0.31 -16.58 -12.47
N THR A 48 -0.15 -15.41 -11.86
CA THR A 48 0.22 -14.20 -12.63
C THR A 48 1.70 -14.29 -12.99
N ALA A 49 1.98 -14.46 -14.28
CA ALA A 49 3.35 -14.48 -14.79
C ALA A 49 4.03 -13.13 -14.51
N HIS A 50 5.10 -13.15 -13.70
CA HIS A 50 5.94 -11.98 -13.50
C HIS A 50 6.66 -11.63 -14.79
N PRO A 51 6.82 -10.34 -15.12
CA PRO A 51 7.52 -9.95 -16.32
C PRO A 51 8.97 -10.47 -16.24
N PRO A 52 9.48 -11.07 -17.32
CA PRO A 52 10.86 -11.56 -17.33
C PRO A 52 11.82 -10.40 -17.09
N SER A 53 12.92 -10.69 -16.40
CA SER A 53 13.99 -9.71 -16.17
C SER A 53 14.50 -9.18 -17.51
N PRO A 54 14.56 -7.85 -17.71
CA PRO A 54 15.14 -7.26 -18.92
C PRO A 54 16.68 -7.30 -18.90
N TYR A 55 17.30 -7.66 -17.77
CA TYR A 55 18.75 -7.69 -17.59
C TYR A 55 19.37 -8.96 -18.19
N GLY A 56 20.60 -8.85 -18.68
CA GLY A 56 21.35 -9.95 -19.30
C GLY A 56 21.82 -11.02 -18.32
N GLY A 57 21.72 -10.78 -17.01
CA GLY A 57 21.98 -11.78 -15.98
C GLY A 57 21.76 -11.28 -14.55
N CYS A 58 21.87 -12.20 -13.59
CA CYS A 58 21.59 -11.94 -12.17
C CYS A 58 22.35 -10.73 -11.60
N HIS A 59 23.68 -10.66 -11.78
CA HIS A 59 24.47 -9.56 -11.25
C HIS A 59 24.08 -8.18 -11.81
N GLU A 60 23.63 -8.13 -13.06
CA GLU A 60 23.13 -6.88 -13.65
C GLU A 60 21.81 -6.48 -12.99
N GLY A 61 20.89 -7.44 -12.82
CA GLY A 61 19.64 -7.22 -12.09
C GLY A 61 19.85 -6.79 -10.65
N LEU A 62 20.76 -7.43 -9.90
CA LEU A 62 21.09 -7.04 -8.52
C LEU A 62 21.62 -5.60 -8.44
N ARG A 63 22.51 -5.19 -9.37
CA ARG A 63 23.00 -3.80 -9.41
C ARG A 63 21.89 -2.80 -9.73
N ALA A 64 20.98 -3.16 -10.63
CA ALA A 64 19.84 -2.32 -10.98
C ALA A 64 18.89 -2.14 -9.78
N LEU A 65 18.63 -3.22 -9.02
CA LEU A 65 17.81 -3.16 -7.80
C LEU A 65 18.45 -2.30 -6.70
N VAL A 66 19.77 -2.42 -6.47
CA VAL A 66 20.49 -1.54 -5.53
C VAL A 66 20.39 -0.08 -5.97
N GLY A 67 20.65 0.20 -7.25
CA GLY A 67 20.54 1.56 -7.79
C GLY A 67 19.13 2.14 -7.64
N ALA A 68 18.09 1.32 -7.79
CA ALA A 68 16.71 1.76 -7.55
C ALA A 68 16.44 2.10 -6.08
N VAL A 69 16.96 1.32 -5.13
CA VAL A 69 16.84 1.61 -3.69
C VAL A 69 17.56 2.91 -3.32
N ASP A 70 18.76 3.14 -3.86
CA ASP A 70 19.51 4.37 -3.62
C ASP A 70 18.77 5.60 -4.14
N ARG A 71 18.19 5.51 -5.35
CA ARG A 71 17.35 6.58 -5.91
C ARG A 71 16.07 6.79 -5.09
N ALA A 72 15.45 5.72 -4.63
CA ALA A 72 14.25 5.79 -3.80
C ALA A 72 14.53 6.49 -2.48
N ARG A 73 15.64 6.17 -1.82
CA ARG A 73 16.11 6.85 -0.61
C ARG A 73 16.32 8.34 -0.86
N ALA A 74 16.99 8.70 -1.95
CA ALA A 74 17.24 10.11 -2.30
C ALA A 74 15.94 10.88 -2.61
N ALA A 75 14.93 10.21 -3.15
CA ALA A 75 13.65 10.80 -3.50
C ALA A 75 12.67 10.94 -2.31
N ALA A 76 12.93 10.27 -1.18
CA ALA A 76 12.03 10.20 -0.02
C ALA A 76 11.85 11.49 0.81
N PRO A 77 12.84 12.41 0.95
CA PRO A 77 12.64 13.65 1.70
C PRO A 77 11.61 14.61 1.08
N GLY A 78 10.75 15.23 1.90
CA GLY A 78 9.78 16.26 1.48
C GLY A 78 9.04 16.91 2.66
N THR A 79 7.99 17.69 2.36
CA THR A 79 7.19 18.46 3.35
C THR A 79 5.72 18.01 3.46
N ASP A 80 5.32 17.10 2.58
CA ASP A 80 4.01 16.46 2.41
C ASP A 80 3.71 15.37 3.47
N GLY A 81 4.60 15.19 4.44
CA GLY A 81 4.43 14.22 5.53
C GLY A 81 4.80 12.79 5.13
N GLU A 82 4.40 11.83 5.98
CA GLU A 82 4.75 10.42 5.84
C GLU A 82 4.25 9.83 4.51
N ASP A 83 2.96 10.01 4.20
CA ASP A 83 2.33 9.42 3.01
C ASP A 83 3.00 9.87 1.71
N GLY A 84 3.35 11.15 1.62
CA GLY A 84 4.05 11.71 0.48
C GLY A 84 5.49 11.19 0.34
N ALA A 85 6.20 11.03 1.44
CA ALA A 85 7.54 10.43 1.45
C ALA A 85 7.52 8.98 0.97
N ILE A 86 6.56 8.17 1.44
CA ILE A 86 6.40 6.78 1.00
C ILE A 86 6.02 6.72 -0.48
N ALA A 87 5.11 7.59 -0.93
CA ALA A 87 4.68 7.62 -2.33
C ALA A 87 5.86 7.90 -3.26
N ARG A 88 6.70 8.90 -2.93
CA ARG A 88 7.91 9.22 -3.70
C ARG A 88 8.95 8.12 -3.65
N PHE A 89 9.18 7.52 -2.47
CA PHE A 89 10.07 6.36 -2.34
C PHE A 89 9.62 5.21 -3.25
N ARG A 90 8.34 4.82 -3.19
CA ARG A 90 7.80 3.72 -4.01
C ARG A 90 7.80 4.04 -5.49
N ALA A 91 7.51 5.28 -5.88
CA ALA A 91 7.56 5.69 -7.27
C ALA A 91 9.00 5.62 -7.84
N ALA A 92 10.01 5.94 -7.03
CA ALA A 92 11.41 5.95 -7.46
C ALA A 92 12.07 4.54 -7.49
N LEU A 93 11.45 3.55 -6.86
CA LEU A 93 11.82 2.13 -7.01
C LEU A 93 11.49 1.58 -8.41
N GLU A 94 10.50 2.17 -9.08
CA GLU A 94 10.12 1.77 -10.43
C GLU A 94 11.10 2.34 -11.48
N PRO A 95 11.28 1.65 -12.63
CA PRO A 95 10.64 0.38 -13.02
C PRO A 95 11.36 -0.90 -12.54
N GLU A 96 12.55 -0.80 -11.95
CA GLU A 96 13.41 -1.96 -11.67
C GLU A 96 12.75 -2.95 -10.69
N TRP A 97 12.04 -2.43 -9.69
CA TRP A 97 11.39 -3.26 -8.66
C TRP A 97 10.27 -4.15 -9.21
N LYS A 98 9.63 -3.75 -10.32
CA LYS A 98 8.66 -4.58 -11.05
C LYS A 98 9.24 -5.91 -11.54
N TYR A 99 10.55 -5.94 -11.79
CA TYR A 99 11.25 -7.12 -12.32
C TYR A 99 11.95 -7.94 -11.23
N PHE A 100 11.71 -7.66 -9.95
CA PHE A 100 12.37 -8.34 -8.82
C PHE A 100 12.29 -9.88 -8.93
N GLU A 101 11.10 -10.43 -9.17
CA GLU A 101 10.90 -11.89 -9.36
C GLU A 101 11.59 -12.44 -10.61
N GLY A 102 11.67 -11.63 -11.67
CA GLY A 102 12.43 -11.95 -12.87
C GLY A 102 13.93 -12.05 -12.55
N VAL A 103 14.46 -11.11 -11.78
CA VAL A 103 15.85 -11.13 -11.32
C VAL A 103 16.09 -12.32 -10.40
N ALA A 104 15.18 -12.59 -9.46
CA ALA A 104 15.22 -13.75 -8.58
C ALA A 104 15.37 -15.06 -9.36
N THR A 105 14.59 -15.20 -10.44
CA THR A 105 14.66 -16.36 -11.32
C THR A 105 16.03 -16.50 -12.00
N THR A 106 16.65 -15.40 -12.42
CA THR A 106 18.01 -15.42 -13.01
C THR A 106 19.13 -15.70 -11.99
N CYS A 107 18.88 -15.44 -10.70
CA CYS A 107 19.83 -15.69 -9.62
C CYS A 107 19.75 -17.10 -9.03
N LYS A 108 18.73 -17.89 -9.40
CA LYS A 108 18.54 -19.26 -8.89
C LYS A 108 19.75 -20.14 -9.17
N GLY A 109 20.15 -20.94 -8.18
CA GLY A 109 21.24 -21.90 -8.26
C GLY A 109 22.58 -21.37 -7.75
N SER A 110 22.62 -20.13 -7.26
CA SER A 110 23.77 -19.53 -6.58
C SER A 110 23.35 -19.02 -5.21
N ALA A 111 23.71 -19.75 -4.16
CA ALA A 111 23.38 -19.37 -2.77
C ALA A 111 23.89 -17.96 -2.41
N LYS A 112 25.01 -17.54 -3.02
CA LYS A 112 25.56 -16.21 -2.84
C LYS A 112 24.66 -15.13 -3.45
N ASP A 113 24.17 -15.36 -4.66
CA ASP A 113 23.37 -14.39 -5.39
C ASP A 113 21.94 -14.32 -4.86
N GLU A 114 21.38 -15.46 -4.44
CA GLU A 114 20.12 -15.52 -3.71
C GLU A 114 20.23 -14.77 -2.36
N GLY A 115 21.34 -14.94 -1.63
CA GLY A 115 21.59 -14.19 -0.40
C GLY A 115 21.78 -12.69 -0.64
N ALA A 116 22.39 -12.30 -1.76
CA ALA A 116 22.50 -10.89 -2.14
C ALA A 116 21.11 -10.28 -2.44
N LEU A 117 20.24 -11.02 -3.11
CA LEU A 117 18.86 -10.59 -3.38
C LEU A 117 18.06 -10.36 -2.08
N ASP A 118 18.11 -11.32 -1.15
CA ASP A 118 17.47 -11.18 0.18
C ASP A 118 17.99 -9.95 0.93
N ALA A 119 19.31 -9.72 0.92
CA ALA A 119 19.91 -8.56 1.56
C ALA A 119 19.39 -7.24 0.95
N ILE A 120 19.20 -7.18 -0.37
CA ILE A 120 18.66 -5.99 -1.07
C ILE A 120 17.20 -5.77 -0.70
N GLU A 121 16.38 -6.83 -0.63
CA GLU A 121 14.98 -6.72 -0.21
C GLU A 121 14.86 -6.20 1.23
N ARG A 122 15.68 -6.74 2.13
CA ARG A 122 15.75 -6.28 3.54
C ARG A 122 16.21 -4.84 3.65
N LEU A 123 17.18 -4.41 2.84
CA LEU A 123 17.61 -3.02 2.76
C LEU A 123 16.45 -2.13 2.31
N ARG A 124 15.77 -2.47 1.21
CA ARG A 124 14.61 -1.72 0.70
C ARG A 124 13.52 -1.55 1.76
N TYR A 125 13.24 -2.61 2.52
CA TYR A 125 12.28 -2.56 3.62
C TYR A 125 12.73 -1.62 4.75
N ALA A 126 14.01 -1.69 5.15
CA ALA A 126 14.57 -0.81 6.16
C ALA A 126 14.56 0.66 5.74
N GLU A 127 14.88 0.95 4.48
CA GLU A 127 14.85 2.31 3.91
C GLU A 127 13.43 2.88 3.84
N GLU A 128 12.42 2.08 3.46
CA GLU A 128 11.03 2.54 3.51
C GLU A 128 10.62 2.91 4.95
N HIS A 129 11.03 2.11 5.95
CA HIS A 129 10.75 2.40 7.35
C HIS A 129 11.51 3.63 7.86
N ALA A 130 12.75 3.84 7.42
CA ALA A 130 13.51 5.03 7.74
C ALA A 130 12.83 6.28 7.14
N ALA A 131 12.43 6.23 5.87
CA ALA A 131 11.72 7.30 5.18
C ALA A 131 10.44 7.71 5.92
N ARG A 132 9.66 6.74 6.41
CA ARG A 132 8.46 7.02 7.22
C ARG A 132 8.78 7.81 8.49
N ARG A 133 9.76 7.32 9.27
CA ARG A 133 10.16 7.96 10.54
C ARG A 133 10.71 9.36 10.31
N GLU A 134 11.64 9.50 9.38
CA GLU A 134 12.23 10.79 9.04
C GLU A 134 11.18 11.79 8.54
N ALA A 135 10.22 11.36 7.73
CA ALA A 135 9.15 12.23 7.26
C ALA A 135 8.23 12.68 8.39
N SER A 136 7.89 11.77 9.33
CA SER A 136 7.08 12.12 10.50
C SER A 136 7.76 13.17 11.37
N ASP A 137 9.06 13.03 11.61
CA ASP A 137 9.84 13.92 12.46
C ASP A 137 10.16 15.26 11.77
N LEU A 138 10.53 15.24 10.48
CA LEU A 138 11.06 16.40 9.78
C LEU A 138 10.01 17.20 9.00
N ALA A 139 8.88 16.62 8.59
CA ALA A 139 7.89 17.35 7.80
C ALA A 139 7.28 18.56 8.55
N PRO A 140 6.94 18.48 9.85
CA PRO A 140 6.47 19.66 10.60
C PRO A 140 7.53 20.77 10.66
N LEU A 141 8.78 20.40 10.94
CA LEU A 141 9.90 21.35 11.00
C LEU A 141 10.14 22.03 9.66
N ARG A 142 10.13 21.28 8.55
CA ARG A 142 10.30 21.84 7.20
C ARG A 142 9.16 22.78 6.81
N ARG A 143 7.91 22.46 7.19
CA ARG A 143 6.75 23.34 6.97
C ARG A 143 6.90 24.66 7.74
N GLN A 144 7.33 24.59 9.00
CA GLN A 144 7.59 25.79 9.80
C GLN A 144 8.68 26.67 9.18
N VAL A 145 9.78 26.07 8.73
CA VAL A 145 10.85 26.81 8.04
C VAL A 145 10.36 27.45 6.74
N GLN A 146 9.55 26.74 5.95
CA GLN A 146 8.94 27.30 4.73
C GLN A 146 8.02 28.48 5.04
N GLU A 147 7.23 28.41 6.10
CA GLU A 147 6.34 29.49 6.51
C GLU A 147 7.12 30.75 6.91
N ILE A 148 8.20 30.60 7.69
CA ILE A 148 9.09 31.70 8.08
C ILE A 148 9.72 32.34 6.83
N VAL A 149 10.28 31.52 5.93
CA VAL A 149 10.91 32.01 4.70
C VAL A 149 9.90 32.75 3.82
N ASN A 150 8.71 32.20 3.64
CA ASN A 150 7.69 32.77 2.75
C ASN A 150 7.00 34.02 3.33
N THR A 151 6.91 34.14 4.66
CA THR A 151 6.14 35.22 5.30
C THR A 151 7.03 36.34 5.80
N ASP A 152 8.10 36.00 6.53
CA ASP A 152 8.90 36.97 7.26
C ASP A 152 9.99 37.58 6.37
N LEU A 153 10.67 36.75 5.58
CA LEU A 153 11.70 37.24 4.66
C LEU A 153 11.09 37.93 3.43
N ALA A 154 9.94 37.47 2.95
CA ALA A 154 9.24 38.13 1.86
C ALA A 154 8.75 39.53 2.25
N LYS A 155 8.13 39.69 3.44
CA LYS A 155 7.75 41.02 3.96
C LYS A 155 8.93 41.96 4.17
N ALA A 156 10.07 41.44 4.63
CA ALA A 156 11.28 42.25 4.83
C ALA A 156 11.87 42.78 3.50
N SER A 157 11.55 42.14 2.37
CA SER A 157 12.02 42.54 1.04
C SER A 157 11.11 43.54 0.32
N GLU A 158 9.94 43.85 0.87
CA GLU A 158 9.00 44.80 0.28
C GLU A 158 9.45 46.26 0.57
N PRO A 159 9.71 47.10 -0.46
CA PRO A 159 10.16 48.47 -0.23
C PRO A 159 9.05 49.30 0.44
N PRO A 160 9.40 50.25 1.32
CA PRO A 160 8.41 51.06 2.02
C PRO A 160 7.57 51.84 1.00
N LYS A 161 6.26 51.61 0.99
CA LYS A 161 5.30 52.49 0.31
C LYS A 161 5.31 53.84 1.02
N GLY A 162 5.97 54.81 0.41
CA GLY A 162 5.97 56.18 0.88
C GLY A 162 4.57 56.80 0.84
N PRO A 163 4.29 57.77 1.74
CA PRO A 163 3.02 58.51 1.80
C PRO A 163 2.80 59.42 0.58
#